data_AF-A0A971FT02-F1
#
_entry.id   AF-A0A971FT02-F1
#
_cell.length_a   1.000
_cell.length_b   1.000
_cell.length_c   1.000
_cell.angle_alpha   90.00
_cell.angle_beta   90.00
_cell.angle_gamma   90.00
#
_symmetry.space_group_name_H-M   'P 1'
#
loop_
_entity.id
_entity.type
_entity.pdbx_description
1 polymer ?
#
loop_
_entity_poly.entity_id
_entity_poly.type
_entity_poly.pdbx_seq_one_letter_code
_entity_poly.pdbx_strand_id
1 'polypeptide(L)'
;MVNNSDYYGKADVHKALKSVSEFKKARLRRSVVLKPSDKQYLMDIINPLLDDWILSLQSPRSEFISRALEAMKHLDKRMNELKGKMEKLGADVKWNLDTLRTMINTLTGGDSDCLDDLLRERDSIRELKDTADKTEQFLDKNYELIRRQKTFLYELEGEISKGAFEKDQSEKLSAILKEYKDTLPSIASFGTDLDSTFENLRNTYKSYFNPIHDDRDEWLKKIHEYLDSIQDERNSLGKRAGDQNWFRRPTPPCGELEIQFSIKCEKCHTGLNEARLYITEFSNRLEKLKDSFDSFMREESPKKPDDRTKEEKQPRRLTLKRKLTYRELKRELEKLSVSEDTELELELED
;
A
#
# COMPACT_ATOMS: atom_id res chain seq x y z
N MET A 1 33.17 5.00 -45.68
CA MET A 1 31.97 5.64 -45.14
C MET A 1 32.05 7.13 -45.40
N VAL A 2 30.92 7.73 -45.81
CA VAL A 2 30.73 9.17 -45.96
C VAL A 2 29.72 9.59 -44.89
N ASN A 3 30.06 10.57 -44.04
CA ASN A 3 29.20 11.03 -42.95
C ASN A 3 28.67 9.89 -42.06
N ASN A 4 29.57 8.98 -41.67
CA ASN A 4 29.25 7.79 -40.87
C ASN A 4 28.23 6.82 -41.52
N SER A 5 28.08 6.81 -42.85
CA SER A 5 27.37 5.76 -43.58
C SER A 5 28.15 5.16 -44.74
N ASP A 6 28.05 3.85 -44.90
CA ASP A 6 28.51 3.07 -46.04
C ASP A 6 27.35 2.61 -46.95
N TYR A 7 26.11 3.04 -46.64
CA TYR A 7 24.95 2.75 -47.48
C TYR A 7 24.83 3.79 -48.60
N TYR A 8 25.09 3.37 -49.83
CA TYR A 8 25.01 4.26 -50.99
C TYR A 8 23.62 4.88 -51.14
N GLY A 9 22.55 4.13 -50.86
CA GLY A 9 21.17 4.60 -50.98
C GLY A 9 20.74 5.71 -50.01
N LYS A 10 21.58 6.14 -49.05
CA LYS A 10 21.26 7.26 -48.16
C LYS A 10 21.39 8.60 -48.88
N ALA A 11 20.37 9.46 -48.76
CA ALA A 11 20.32 10.77 -49.41
C ALA A 11 21.56 11.63 -49.10
N ASP A 12 22.05 11.60 -47.86
CA ASP A 12 23.22 12.36 -47.43
C ASP A 12 24.53 11.86 -48.06
N VAL A 13 24.65 10.55 -48.33
CA VAL A 13 25.80 9.95 -49.02
C VAL A 13 25.76 10.37 -50.49
N HIS A 14 24.60 10.28 -51.14
CA HIS A 14 24.41 10.76 -52.51
C HIS A 14 24.71 12.26 -52.65
N LYS A 15 24.20 13.08 -51.73
CA LYS A 15 24.41 14.54 -51.74
C LYS A 15 25.88 14.91 -51.57
N ALA A 16 26.57 14.25 -50.65
CA ALA A 16 28.00 14.44 -50.43
C ALA A 16 28.85 14.00 -51.63
N LEU A 17 28.46 12.95 -52.36
CA LEU A 17 29.21 12.46 -53.52
C LEU A 17 28.93 13.22 -54.82
N LYS A 18 27.79 13.91 -54.94
CA LYS A 18 27.39 14.65 -56.16
C LYS A 18 27.87 16.11 -56.20
N SER A 19 28.23 16.70 -55.06
CA SER A 19 28.64 18.12 -54.98
C SER A 19 30.03 18.26 -54.36
N VAL A 20 30.93 18.98 -55.04
CA VAL A 20 32.31 19.23 -54.56
C VAL A 20 32.31 20.01 -53.24
N SER A 21 31.38 20.95 -53.05
CA SER A 21 31.29 21.73 -51.82
C SER A 21 30.81 20.90 -50.63
N GLU A 22 29.89 19.96 -50.86
CA GLU A 22 29.38 19.06 -49.83
C GLU A 22 30.40 17.94 -49.54
N PHE A 23 31.09 17.44 -50.56
CA PHE A 23 32.17 16.46 -50.40
C PHE A 23 33.29 16.98 -49.51
N LYS A 24 33.71 18.24 -49.71
CA LYS A 24 34.73 18.89 -48.87
C LYS A 24 34.34 19.01 -47.40
N LYS A 25 33.03 19.06 -47.10
CA LYS A 25 32.49 19.10 -45.73
C LYS A 25 32.20 17.71 -45.17
N ALA A 26 32.25 16.68 -45.99
CA ALA A 26 31.88 15.33 -45.60
C ALA A 26 32.97 14.68 -44.76
N ARG A 27 32.57 13.96 -43.71
CA ARG A 27 33.49 13.18 -42.88
C ARG A 27 33.74 11.83 -43.55
N LEU A 28 34.96 11.63 -44.06
CA LEU A 28 35.38 10.36 -44.64
C LEU A 28 36.03 9.47 -43.58
N ARG A 29 35.54 8.24 -43.45
CA ARG A 29 36.18 7.20 -42.62
C ARG A 29 36.35 5.92 -43.44
N ARG A 30 37.45 5.21 -43.23
CA ARG A 30 37.65 3.86 -43.79
C ARG A 30 36.60 2.93 -43.15
N SER A 31 35.79 2.27 -43.99
CA SER A 31 34.82 1.29 -43.48
C SER A 31 35.57 -0.01 -43.20
N VAL A 32 35.39 -0.59 -42.01
CA VAL A 32 35.84 -1.95 -41.70
C VAL A 32 34.73 -2.90 -42.14
N VAL A 33 35.08 -3.88 -42.97
CA VAL A 33 34.14 -4.91 -43.40
C VAL A 33 33.93 -5.89 -42.25
N LEU A 34 32.69 -6.04 -41.78
CA LEU A 34 32.33 -7.04 -40.79
C LEU A 34 32.40 -8.44 -41.39
N LYS A 35 32.98 -9.40 -40.65
CA LYS A 35 32.98 -10.80 -41.08
C LYS A 35 31.56 -11.37 -41.02
N PRO A 36 31.20 -12.33 -41.87
CA PRO A 36 29.87 -12.96 -41.84
C PRO A 36 29.50 -13.57 -40.47
N SER A 37 30.47 -14.16 -39.77
CA SER A 37 30.29 -14.70 -38.41
C SER A 37 29.88 -13.61 -37.41
N ASP A 38 30.56 -12.46 -37.47
CA ASP A 38 30.34 -11.34 -36.54
C ASP A 38 28.99 -10.70 -36.80
N LYS A 39 28.59 -10.61 -38.09
CA LYS A 39 27.23 -10.22 -38.47
C LYS A 39 26.17 -11.15 -37.88
N GLN A 40 26.40 -12.46 -37.90
CA GLN A 40 25.46 -13.42 -37.30
C GLN A 40 25.31 -13.19 -35.80
N TYR A 41 26.42 -13.09 -35.07
CA TYR A 41 26.36 -12.82 -33.64
C TYR A 41 25.70 -11.48 -33.30
N LEU A 42 25.98 -10.43 -34.07
CA LEU A 42 25.32 -9.14 -33.90
C LEU A 42 23.82 -9.24 -34.15
N MET A 43 23.39 -9.96 -35.18
CA MET A 43 21.98 -10.20 -35.45
C MET A 43 21.28 -10.94 -34.30
N ASP A 44 21.93 -11.95 -33.72
CA ASP A 44 21.38 -12.73 -32.60
C ASP A 44 21.22 -11.88 -31.32
N ILE A 45 21.98 -10.79 -31.16
CA ILE A 45 21.88 -9.84 -30.04
C ILE A 45 20.85 -8.74 -30.34
N ILE A 46 20.90 -8.17 -31.53
CA ILE A 46 20.16 -6.95 -31.89
C ILE A 46 18.73 -7.25 -32.29
N ASN A 47 18.51 -8.23 -33.17
CA ASN A 47 17.20 -8.47 -33.76
C ASN A 47 16.12 -8.82 -32.72
N PRO A 48 16.41 -9.61 -31.66
CA PRO A 48 15.41 -9.89 -30.61
C PRO A 48 14.99 -8.67 -29.77
N LEU A 49 15.65 -7.52 -29.95
CA LEU A 49 15.38 -6.27 -29.22
C LEU A 49 14.68 -5.23 -30.10
N LEU A 50 14.37 -5.55 -31.36
CA LEU A 50 13.73 -4.65 -32.31
C LEU A 50 12.31 -5.12 -32.61
N ASP A 51 11.37 -4.17 -32.65
CA ASP A 51 9.97 -4.43 -32.98
C ASP A 51 9.75 -4.49 -34.51
N ASP A 52 10.55 -3.77 -35.30
CA ASP A 52 10.42 -3.63 -36.75
C ASP A 52 11.76 -3.71 -37.48
N TRP A 53 11.74 -4.32 -38.68
CA TRP A 53 12.85 -4.42 -39.64
C TRP A 53 14.14 -5.00 -39.05
N ILE A 54 14.32 -6.29 -39.32
CA ILE A 54 15.42 -7.13 -38.85
C ILE A 54 16.69 -6.91 -39.70
N LEU A 55 17.86 -6.90 -39.06
CA LEU A 55 19.14 -6.88 -39.76
C LEU A 55 19.34 -8.17 -40.57
N SER A 56 19.98 -8.04 -41.73
CA SER A 56 20.36 -9.19 -42.57
C SER A 56 21.88 -9.24 -42.77
N LEU A 57 22.40 -10.37 -43.26
CA LEU A 57 23.82 -10.48 -43.63
C LEU A 57 24.24 -9.45 -44.69
N GLN A 58 23.29 -8.97 -45.51
CA GLN A 58 23.53 -7.96 -46.54
C GLN A 58 23.50 -6.52 -46.01
N SER A 59 23.03 -6.32 -44.77
CA SER A 59 22.97 -4.99 -44.17
C SER A 59 24.38 -4.38 -44.07
N PRO A 60 24.54 -3.10 -44.44
CA PRO A 60 25.81 -2.37 -44.35
C PRO A 60 26.17 -2.10 -42.89
N ARG A 61 27.45 -1.85 -42.60
CA ARG A 61 27.92 -1.67 -41.22
C ARG A 61 27.20 -0.53 -40.52
N SER A 62 26.94 0.57 -41.23
CA SER A 62 26.20 1.70 -40.65
C SER A 62 24.78 1.35 -40.21
N GLU A 63 24.13 0.39 -40.87
CA GLU A 63 22.81 -0.10 -40.44
C GLU A 63 22.93 -0.91 -39.15
N PHE A 64 23.93 -1.82 -39.05
CA PHE A 64 24.23 -2.54 -37.81
C PHE A 64 24.46 -1.59 -36.63
N ILE A 65 25.22 -0.51 -36.81
CA ILE A 65 25.46 0.49 -35.75
C ILE A 65 24.16 1.19 -35.35
N SER A 66 23.37 1.69 -36.32
CA SER A 66 22.12 2.38 -36.01
C SER A 66 21.11 1.48 -35.31
N ARG A 67 21.00 0.22 -35.74
CA ARG A 67 20.08 -0.76 -35.18
C ARG A 67 20.54 -1.26 -33.83
N ALA A 68 21.85 -1.45 -33.62
CA ALA A 68 22.40 -1.73 -32.29
C ALA A 68 22.09 -0.58 -31.32
N LEU A 69 22.28 0.67 -31.75
CA LEU A 69 21.99 1.83 -30.91
C LEU A 69 20.51 1.90 -30.52
N GLU A 70 19.62 1.65 -31.47
CA GLU A 70 18.18 1.53 -31.25
C GLU A 70 17.88 0.42 -30.24
N ALA A 71 18.32 -0.81 -30.51
CA ALA A 71 18.14 -1.96 -29.63
C ALA A 71 18.62 -1.71 -28.18
N MET A 72 19.81 -1.12 -28.00
CA MET A 72 20.33 -0.81 -26.66
C MET A 72 19.49 0.24 -25.94
N LYS A 73 18.99 1.26 -26.65
CA LYS A 73 18.07 2.27 -26.07
C LYS A 73 16.73 1.65 -25.70
N HIS A 74 16.20 0.76 -26.54
CA HIS A 74 14.96 0.05 -26.25
C HIS A 74 15.12 -0.82 -24.99
N LEU A 75 16.19 -1.60 -24.90
CA LEU A 75 16.47 -2.43 -23.73
C LEU A 75 16.69 -1.59 -22.46
N ASP A 76 17.45 -0.49 -22.52
CA ASP A 76 17.65 0.42 -21.39
C ASP A 76 16.33 1.02 -20.90
N LYS A 77 15.48 1.51 -21.81
CA LYS A 77 14.16 2.03 -21.47
C LYS A 77 13.30 0.96 -20.82
N ARG A 78 13.21 -0.23 -21.42
CA ARG A 78 12.43 -1.36 -20.90
C ARG A 78 12.89 -1.78 -19.50
N MET A 79 14.20 -1.86 -19.28
CA MET A 79 14.76 -2.18 -17.96
C MET A 79 14.42 -1.11 -16.91
N ASN A 80 14.51 0.17 -17.25
CA ASN A 80 14.13 1.25 -16.34
C ASN A 80 12.63 1.25 -16.01
N GLU A 81 11.76 0.96 -16.99
CA GLU A 81 10.32 0.84 -16.76
C GLU A 81 9.98 -0.35 -15.85
N LEU A 82 10.58 -1.52 -16.09
CA LEU A 82 10.40 -2.71 -15.26
C LEU A 82 10.94 -2.49 -13.85
N LYS A 83 12.10 -1.84 -13.71
CA LYS A 83 12.66 -1.44 -12.42
C LYS A 83 11.67 -0.57 -11.65
N GLY A 84 11.12 0.47 -12.29
CA GLY A 84 10.13 1.35 -11.67
C GLY A 84 8.83 0.64 -11.28
N LYS A 85 8.37 -0.35 -12.06
CA LYS A 85 7.21 -1.20 -11.70
C LYS A 85 7.51 -2.06 -10.46
N MET A 86 8.67 -2.70 -10.42
CA MET A 86 9.08 -3.54 -9.29
C MET A 86 9.28 -2.72 -8.00
N GLU A 87 9.91 -1.54 -8.09
CA GLU A 87 10.08 -0.63 -6.94
C GLU A 87 8.73 -0.12 -6.42
N LYS A 88 7.77 0.16 -7.33
CA LYS A 88 6.38 0.47 -6.93
C LYS A 88 5.72 -0.68 -6.18
N LEU A 89 6.13 -1.92 -6.40
CA LEU A 89 5.67 -3.08 -5.65
C LEU A 89 6.45 -3.32 -4.33
N GLY A 90 7.46 -2.50 -4.05
CA GLY A 90 8.25 -2.54 -2.81
C GLY A 90 9.58 -3.30 -2.92
N ALA A 91 10.02 -3.65 -4.13
CA ALA A 91 11.30 -4.30 -4.38
C ALA A 91 12.48 -3.31 -4.32
N ASP A 92 13.61 -3.73 -3.74
CA ASP A 92 14.91 -3.04 -3.88
C ASP A 92 15.68 -3.61 -5.09
N VAL A 93 15.52 -2.99 -6.26
CA VAL A 93 16.05 -3.50 -7.53
C VAL A 93 17.44 -2.94 -7.84
N LYS A 94 18.45 -3.81 -7.77
CA LYS A 94 19.88 -3.49 -8.02
C LYS A 94 20.40 -3.99 -9.37
N TRP A 95 19.60 -3.83 -10.43
CA TRP A 95 20.06 -4.18 -11.78
C TRP A 95 21.17 -3.23 -12.25
N ASN A 96 22.26 -3.79 -12.77
CA ASN A 96 23.37 -3.04 -13.35
C ASN A 96 23.05 -2.67 -14.81
N LEU A 97 22.79 -1.39 -15.07
CA LEU A 97 22.49 -0.87 -16.40
C LEU A 97 23.68 -0.11 -17.03
N ASP A 98 24.84 -0.08 -16.36
CA ASP A 98 25.98 0.70 -16.84
C ASP A 98 26.58 0.13 -18.13
N THR A 99 26.49 -1.19 -18.34
CA THR A 99 26.85 -1.83 -19.62
C THR A 99 26.02 -1.25 -20.77
N LEU A 100 24.70 -1.11 -20.61
CA LEU A 100 23.83 -0.54 -21.65
C LEU A 100 24.17 0.92 -21.93
N ARG A 101 24.37 1.73 -20.88
CA ARG A 101 24.73 3.16 -21.01
C ARG A 101 26.07 3.33 -21.72
N THR A 102 27.05 2.50 -21.37
CA THR A 102 28.37 2.48 -22.02
C THR A 102 28.23 2.12 -23.49
N MET A 103 27.49 1.06 -23.83
CA MET A 103 27.25 0.66 -25.21
C MET A 103 26.51 1.73 -26.02
N ILE A 104 25.50 2.39 -25.45
CA ILE A 104 24.79 3.52 -26.09
C ILE A 104 25.76 4.65 -26.43
N ASN A 105 26.66 5.01 -25.51
CA ASN A 105 27.66 6.06 -25.74
C ASN A 105 28.67 5.66 -26.83
N THR A 106 29.19 4.43 -26.77
CA THR A 106 30.14 3.89 -27.76
C THR A 106 29.53 3.84 -29.16
N LEU A 107 28.29 3.38 -29.29
CA LEU A 107 27.56 3.33 -30.56
C LEU A 107 27.20 4.72 -31.09
N THR A 108 26.93 5.69 -30.21
CA THR A 108 26.68 7.09 -30.58
C THR A 108 27.93 7.76 -31.16
N GLY A 109 29.12 7.45 -30.62
CA GLY A 109 30.41 7.92 -31.16
C GLY A 109 30.71 7.38 -32.56
N GLY A 110 30.24 6.17 -32.86
CA GLY A 110 30.34 5.55 -34.18
C GLY A 110 31.78 5.22 -34.60
N ASP A 111 32.63 4.88 -33.63
CA ASP A 111 34.03 4.54 -33.88
C ASP A 111 34.18 3.16 -34.55
N SER A 112 35.37 2.87 -35.08
CA SER A 112 35.61 1.66 -35.87
C SER A 112 35.39 0.36 -35.09
N ASP A 113 35.47 0.43 -33.77
CA ASP A 113 35.53 -0.75 -32.89
C ASP A 113 34.22 -0.92 -32.09
N CYS A 114 33.24 -0.02 -32.25
CA CYS A 114 32.02 -0.02 -31.46
C CYS A 114 31.19 -1.32 -31.54
N LEU A 115 31.20 -2.00 -32.69
CA LEU A 115 30.53 -3.29 -32.86
C LEU A 115 31.34 -4.45 -32.28
N ASP A 116 32.65 -4.32 -32.18
CA ASP A 116 33.51 -5.32 -31.54
C ASP A 116 33.34 -5.25 -30.02
N ASP A 117 33.20 -4.04 -29.47
CA ASP A 117 32.86 -3.83 -28.06
C ASP A 117 31.47 -4.39 -27.73
N LEU A 118 30.48 -4.20 -28.61
CA LEU A 118 29.15 -4.80 -28.45
C LEU A 118 29.22 -6.35 -28.43
N LEU A 119 30.07 -6.94 -29.27
CA LEU A 119 30.29 -8.39 -29.29
C LEU A 119 30.98 -8.91 -28.03
N ARG A 120 31.87 -8.11 -27.40
CA ARG A 120 32.50 -8.45 -26.12
C ARG A 120 31.48 -8.49 -24.99
N GLU A 121 30.55 -7.54 -24.96
CA GLU A 121 29.51 -7.41 -23.93
C GLU A 121 28.25 -8.25 -24.21
N ARG A 122 28.29 -9.14 -25.22
CA ARG A 122 27.11 -9.88 -25.69
C ARG A 122 26.40 -10.68 -24.59
N ASP A 123 27.15 -11.28 -23.69
CA ASP A 123 26.61 -12.18 -22.68
C ASP A 123 25.88 -11.36 -21.60
N SER A 124 26.45 -10.22 -21.18
CA SER A 124 25.78 -9.27 -20.30
C SER A 124 24.52 -8.66 -20.91
N ILE A 125 24.54 -8.33 -22.20
CA ILE A 125 23.34 -7.84 -22.90
C ILE A 125 22.24 -8.91 -22.95
N ARG A 126 22.62 -10.17 -23.23
CA ARG A 126 21.68 -11.29 -23.23
C ARG A 126 21.09 -11.53 -21.84
N GLU A 127 21.89 -11.49 -20.79
CA GLU A 127 21.43 -11.63 -19.41
C GLU A 127 20.43 -10.52 -19.04
N LEU A 128 20.68 -9.27 -19.44
CA LEU A 128 19.75 -8.15 -19.21
C LEU A 128 18.44 -8.34 -19.96
N LYS A 129 18.49 -8.81 -21.22
CA LYS A 129 17.29 -9.13 -21.99
C LYS A 129 16.48 -10.26 -21.33
N ASP A 130 17.14 -11.35 -20.93
CA ASP A 130 16.47 -12.48 -20.29
C ASP A 130 15.85 -12.07 -18.94
N THR A 131 16.52 -11.19 -18.20
CA THR A 131 15.99 -10.56 -16.98
C THR A 131 14.74 -9.74 -17.28
N ALA A 132 14.77 -8.93 -18.35
CA ALA A 132 13.62 -8.14 -18.78
C ALA A 132 12.42 -9.04 -19.14
N ASP A 133 12.65 -10.06 -19.97
CA ASP A 133 11.62 -11.00 -20.43
C ASP A 133 10.97 -11.75 -19.26
N LYS A 134 11.78 -12.30 -18.35
CA LYS A 134 11.28 -13.00 -17.15
C LYS A 134 10.49 -12.08 -16.24
N THR A 135 10.99 -10.86 -16.02
CA THR A 135 10.31 -9.90 -15.14
C THR A 135 8.98 -9.45 -15.73
N GLU A 136 8.93 -9.17 -17.04
CA GLU A 136 7.70 -8.77 -17.71
C GLU A 136 6.65 -9.88 -17.66
N GLN A 137 7.03 -11.12 -18.01
CA GLN A 137 6.12 -12.28 -17.91
C GLN A 137 5.61 -12.51 -16.48
N PHE A 138 6.46 -12.27 -15.48
CA PHE A 138 6.06 -12.37 -14.08
C PHE A 138 5.08 -11.27 -13.69
N LEU A 139 5.37 -10.02 -14.04
CA LEU A 139 4.52 -8.88 -13.72
C LEU A 139 3.16 -8.97 -14.42
N ASP A 140 3.12 -9.38 -15.68
CA ASP A 140 1.87 -9.52 -16.43
C ASP A 140 0.88 -10.47 -15.74
N LYS A 141 1.39 -11.49 -15.04
CA LYS A 141 0.57 -12.47 -14.31
C LYS A 141 0.25 -12.04 -12.89
N ASN A 142 1.18 -11.37 -12.20
CA ASN A 142 1.14 -11.24 -10.74
C ASN A 142 1.01 -9.80 -10.24
N TYR A 143 1.07 -8.78 -11.10
CA TYR A 143 1.15 -7.37 -10.68
C TYR A 143 0.04 -6.97 -9.69
N GLU A 144 -1.22 -7.27 -10.01
CA GLU A 144 -2.35 -6.89 -9.13
C GLU A 144 -2.39 -7.70 -7.83
N LEU A 145 -1.96 -8.96 -7.86
CA LEU A 145 -1.85 -9.78 -6.65
C LEU A 145 -0.80 -9.20 -5.70
N ILE A 146 0.40 -8.94 -6.20
CA ILE A 146 1.51 -8.36 -5.43
C ILE A 146 1.16 -6.98 -4.92
N ARG A 147 0.43 -6.19 -5.73
CA ARG A 147 -0.05 -4.87 -5.31
C ARG A 147 -0.98 -4.97 -4.10
N ARG A 148 -1.87 -5.96 -4.04
CA ARG A 148 -2.75 -6.20 -2.88
C ARG A 148 -1.94 -6.72 -1.69
N GLN A 149 -1.04 -7.66 -1.91
CA GLN A 149 -0.11 -8.16 -0.88
C GLN A 149 0.68 -7.00 -0.26
N LYS A 150 1.21 -6.07 -1.07
CA LYS A 150 1.95 -4.89 -0.60
C LYS A 150 1.18 -4.05 0.42
N THR A 151 -0.12 -3.85 0.23
CA THR A 151 -0.96 -3.11 1.20
C THR A 151 -0.97 -3.81 2.55
N PHE A 152 -1.19 -5.12 2.57
CA PHE A 152 -1.12 -5.93 3.77
C PHE A 152 0.24 -5.77 4.48
N LEU A 153 1.35 -5.85 3.75
CA LEU A 153 2.69 -5.71 4.32
C LEU A 153 2.88 -4.35 4.99
N TYR A 154 2.45 -3.27 4.33
CA TYR A 154 2.56 -1.92 4.84
C TYR A 154 1.72 -1.70 6.11
N GLU A 155 0.49 -2.20 6.10
CA GLU A 155 -0.39 -2.16 7.27
C GLU A 155 0.22 -2.92 8.45
N LEU A 156 0.75 -4.12 8.19
CA LEU A 156 1.39 -4.96 9.21
C LEU A 156 2.66 -4.31 9.78
N GLU A 157 3.52 -3.75 8.94
CA GLU A 157 4.68 -2.96 9.39
C GLU A 157 4.28 -1.80 10.30
N GLY A 158 3.16 -1.16 9.98
CA GLY A 158 2.55 -0.14 10.82
C GLY A 158 2.12 -0.66 12.19
N GLU A 159 1.50 -1.84 12.27
CA GLU A 159 1.12 -2.45 13.56
C GLU A 159 2.34 -2.88 14.38
N ILE A 160 3.35 -3.48 13.75
CA ILE A 160 4.61 -3.86 14.42
C ILE A 160 5.28 -2.62 15.01
N SER A 161 5.40 -1.54 14.22
CA SER A 161 6.02 -0.28 14.65
C SER A 161 5.28 0.40 15.79
N LYS A 162 3.96 0.19 15.90
CA LYS A 162 3.12 0.71 17.00
C LYS A 162 3.18 -0.15 18.26
N GLY A 163 3.92 -1.26 18.26
CA GLY A 163 4.01 -2.17 19.41
C GLY A 163 2.75 -2.99 19.65
N ALA A 164 2.03 -3.34 18.57
CA ALA A 164 0.81 -4.15 18.65
C ALA A 164 1.06 -5.58 19.17
N PHE A 165 2.27 -6.09 18.95
CA PHE A 165 2.64 -7.47 19.22
C PHE A 165 3.65 -7.57 20.35
N GLU A 166 3.74 -8.78 20.92
CA GLU A 166 4.84 -9.13 21.80
C GLU A 166 6.18 -9.11 21.04
N LYS A 167 7.29 -9.10 21.77
CA LYS A 167 8.61 -8.91 21.18
C LYS A 167 8.98 -10.05 20.21
N ASP A 168 8.76 -11.29 20.62
CA ASP A 168 9.01 -12.50 19.82
C ASP A 168 8.10 -12.57 18.59
N GLN A 169 6.82 -12.20 18.73
CA GLN A 169 5.87 -12.10 17.62
C GLN A 169 6.31 -11.03 16.60
N SER A 170 6.73 -9.86 17.08
CA SER A 170 7.25 -8.77 16.25
C SER A 170 8.49 -9.19 15.48
N GLU A 171 9.44 -9.87 16.14
CA GLU A 171 10.66 -10.39 15.53
C GLU A 171 10.33 -11.41 14.43
N LYS A 172 9.43 -12.37 14.71
CA LYS A 172 9.03 -13.39 13.74
C LYS A 172 8.33 -12.78 12.52
N LEU A 173 7.36 -11.89 12.72
CA LEU A 173 6.66 -11.22 11.62
C LEU A 173 7.61 -10.35 10.80
N SER A 174 8.53 -9.63 11.45
CA SER A 174 9.54 -8.80 10.77
C SER A 174 10.50 -9.64 9.94
N ALA A 175 10.88 -10.83 10.41
CA ALA A 175 11.73 -11.75 9.66
C ALA A 175 11.04 -12.22 8.36
N ILE A 176 9.77 -12.62 8.43
CA ILE A 176 9.01 -13.05 7.26
C ILE A 176 8.74 -11.87 6.29
N LEU A 177 8.43 -10.68 6.82
CA LEU A 177 8.29 -9.46 6.02
C LEU A 177 9.57 -9.14 5.23
N LYS A 178 10.72 -9.28 5.89
CA LYS A 178 12.02 -9.11 5.25
C LYS A 178 12.25 -10.16 4.16
N GLU A 179 11.98 -11.43 4.45
CA GLU A 179 12.08 -12.53 3.48
C GLU A 179 11.23 -12.26 2.22
N TYR A 180 9.98 -11.81 2.40
CA TYR A 180 9.11 -11.43 1.28
C TYR A 180 9.74 -10.30 0.44
N LYS A 181 10.23 -9.24 1.09
CA LYS A 181 10.85 -8.09 0.41
C LYS A 181 12.14 -8.45 -0.31
N ASP A 182 12.94 -9.37 0.23
CA ASP A 182 14.18 -9.84 -0.37
C ASP A 182 13.91 -10.83 -1.54
N THR A 183 12.76 -11.52 -1.50
CA THR A 183 12.34 -12.47 -2.55
C THR A 183 11.85 -11.75 -3.80
N LEU A 184 11.10 -10.67 -3.66
CA LEU A 184 10.48 -9.96 -4.80
C LEU A 184 11.48 -9.50 -5.88
N PRO A 185 12.63 -8.87 -5.57
CA PRO A 185 13.68 -8.55 -6.56
C PRO A 185 14.32 -9.78 -7.20
N SER A 186 14.38 -10.90 -6.46
CA SER A 186 15.09 -12.13 -6.85
C SER A 186 14.29 -12.98 -7.86
N ILE A 187 13.01 -12.70 -8.05
CA ILE A 187 12.13 -13.42 -8.98
C ILE A 187 12.62 -13.35 -10.43
N ALA A 188 13.20 -12.21 -10.83
CA ALA A 188 13.79 -12.04 -12.15
C ALA A 188 14.95 -13.01 -12.42
N SER A 189 15.64 -13.44 -11.36
CA SER A 189 16.80 -14.33 -11.44
C SER A 189 16.46 -15.80 -11.19
N PHE A 190 15.56 -16.09 -10.25
CA PHE A 190 15.36 -17.46 -9.74
C PHE A 190 13.93 -18.00 -9.81
N GLY A 191 12.93 -17.20 -10.20
CA GLY A 191 11.54 -17.67 -10.27
C GLY A 191 10.99 -18.18 -8.93
N THR A 192 11.23 -17.42 -7.85
CA THR A 192 10.89 -17.79 -6.46
C THR A 192 9.40 -17.74 -6.16
N ASP A 193 8.94 -18.57 -5.21
CA ASP A 193 7.55 -18.69 -4.78
C ASP A 193 7.18 -17.62 -3.74
N LEU A 194 6.88 -16.42 -4.22
CA LEU A 194 6.45 -15.28 -3.42
C LEU A 194 5.13 -15.55 -2.67
N ASP A 195 4.25 -16.35 -3.26
CA ASP A 195 2.95 -16.66 -2.70
C ASP A 195 3.09 -17.52 -1.43
N SER A 196 4.02 -18.47 -1.40
CA SER A 196 4.30 -19.24 -0.19
C SER A 196 4.78 -18.37 0.97
N THR A 197 5.66 -17.39 0.72
CA THR A 197 6.15 -16.47 1.75
C THR A 197 5.02 -15.55 2.25
N PHE A 198 4.17 -15.05 1.34
CA PHE A 198 3.00 -14.27 1.72
C PHE A 198 2.01 -15.08 2.55
N GLU A 199 1.72 -16.31 2.13
CA GLU A 199 0.81 -17.19 2.85
C GLU A 199 1.34 -17.53 4.25
N ASN A 200 2.63 -17.80 4.39
CA ASN A 200 3.26 -17.99 5.69
C ASN A 200 3.11 -16.75 6.58
N LEU A 201 3.34 -15.55 6.02
CA LEU A 201 3.15 -14.29 6.75
C LEU A 201 1.70 -14.11 7.19
N ARG A 202 0.75 -14.27 6.27
CA ARG A 202 -0.68 -14.10 6.52
C ARG A 202 -1.18 -15.06 7.59
N ASN A 203 -0.80 -16.34 7.49
CA ASN A 203 -1.20 -17.36 8.46
C ASN A 203 -0.57 -17.13 9.83
N THR A 204 0.70 -16.68 9.86
CA THR A 204 1.36 -16.29 11.11
C THR A 204 0.64 -15.12 11.77
N TYR A 205 0.35 -14.04 11.02
CA TYR A 205 -0.43 -12.91 11.54
C TYR A 205 -1.83 -13.35 12.01
N LYS A 206 -2.56 -14.12 11.19
CA LYS A 206 -3.89 -14.65 11.54
C LYS A 206 -3.84 -15.47 12.82
N SER A 207 -2.81 -16.28 13.05
CA SER A 207 -2.67 -17.07 14.28
C SER A 207 -2.55 -16.22 15.56
N TYR A 208 -1.98 -15.01 15.46
CA TYR A 208 -1.89 -14.06 16.57
C TYR A 208 -3.18 -13.26 16.75
N PHE A 209 -3.89 -12.96 15.65
CA PHE A 209 -5.14 -12.22 15.71
C PHE A 209 -6.31 -13.11 16.17
N ASN A 210 -6.35 -14.39 15.80
CA ASN A 210 -7.49 -15.27 16.06
C ASN A 210 -7.93 -15.30 17.54
N PRO A 211 -7.04 -15.49 18.53
CA PRO A 211 -7.45 -15.52 19.94
C PRO A 211 -8.08 -14.20 20.42
N ILE A 212 -7.59 -13.06 19.90
CA ILE A 212 -8.11 -11.73 20.24
C ILE A 212 -9.46 -11.51 19.56
N HIS A 213 -9.60 -11.94 18.31
CA HIS A 213 -10.86 -11.87 17.58
C HIS A 213 -11.94 -12.70 18.28
N ASP A 214 -11.59 -13.93 18.70
CA ASP A 214 -12.50 -14.84 19.40
C ASP A 214 -12.93 -14.27 20.76
N ASP A 215 -12.00 -13.70 21.54
CA ASP A 215 -12.34 -13.06 22.83
C ASP A 215 -13.27 -11.85 22.64
N ARG A 216 -13.03 -11.02 21.60
CA ARG A 216 -13.93 -9.92 21.23
C ARG A 216 -15.36 -10.42 20.97
N ASP A 217 -15.48 -11.50 20.20
CA ASP A 217 -16.78 -12.07 19.84
C ASP A 217 -17.46 -12.75 21.04
N GLU A 218 -16.70 -13.36 21.94
CA GLU A 218 -17.20 -13.93 23.19
C GLU A 218 -17.79 -12.84 24.11
N TRP A 219 -17.15 -11.67 24.20
CA TRP A 219 -17.72 -10.53 24.93
C TRP A 219 -19.01 -10.00 24.30
N LEU A 220 -19.06 -9.90 22.97
CA LEU A 220 -20.29 -9.53 22.26
C LEU A 220 -21.41 -10.52 22.54
N LYS A 221 -21.09 -11.82 22.54
CA LYS A 221 -22.04 -12.90 22.83
C LYS A 221 -22.58 -12.78 24.26
N LYS A 222 -21.71 -12.58 25.27
CA LYS A 222 -22.13 -12.34 26.66
C LYS A 222 -23.07 -11.15 26.81
N ILE A 223 -22.82 -10.05 26.08
CA ILE A 223 -23.73 -8.89 26.09
C ILE A 223 -25.09 -9.26 25.49
N HIS A 224 -25.10 -9.96 24.35
CA HIS A 224 -26.35 -10.39 23.71
C HIS A 224 -27.16 -11.33 24.61
N GLU A 225 -26.52 -12.35 25.18
CA GLU A 225 -27.16 -13.29 26.10
C GLU A 225 -27.73 -12.59 27.33
N TYR A 226 -27.00 -11.62 27.89
CA TYR A 226 -27.50 -10.83 29.01
C TYR A 226 -28.70 -9.97 28.61
N LEU A 227 -28.63 -9.25 27.49
CA LEU A 227 -29.76 -8.46 26.97
C LEU A 227 -30.99 -9.35 26.69
N ASP A 228 -30.81 -10.52 26.07
CA ASP A 228 -31.88 -11.50 25.84
C ASP A 228 -32.53 -11.92 27.15
N SER A 229 -31.72 -12.20 28.19
CA SER A 229 -32.22 -12.65 29.50
C SER A 229 -33.06 -11.62 30.24
N ILE A 230 -32.82 -10.32 30.02
CA ILE A 230 -33.53 -9.24 30.74
C ILE A 230 -34.59 -8.55 29.87
N GLN A 231 -34.71 -8.87 28.58
CA GLN A 231 -35.52 -8.11 27.62
C GLN A 231 -36.99 -7.94 28.05
N ASP A 232 -37.58 -9.00 28.58
CA ASP A 232 -38.99 -9.07 28.95
C ASP A 232 -39.25 -8.76 30.44
N GLU A 233 -38.19 -8.54 31.21
CA GLU A 233 -38.29 -8.21 32.63
C GLU A 233 -38.97 -6.86 32.84
N ARG A 234 -39.80 -6.80 33.88
CA ARG A 234 -40.55 -5.59 34.26
C ARG A 234 -40.21 -5.15 35.67
N ASN A 235 -40.04 -3.84 35.85
CA ASN A 235 -39.83 -3.27 37.18
C ASN A 235 -41.16 -3.12 37.96
N SER A 236 -41.08 -2.62 39.19
CA SER A 236 -42.24 -2.41 40.07
C SER A 236 -43.33 -1.49 39.49
N LEU A 237 -42.96 -0.66 38.51
CA LEU A 237 -43.85 0.27 37.81
C LEU A 237 -44.49 -0.34 36.56
N GLY A 238 -44.19 -1.61 36.26
CA GLY A 238 -44.67 -2.31 35.06
C GLY A 238 -43.98 -1.89 33.76
N LYS A 239 -42.93 -1.06 33.81
CA LYS A 239 -42.09 -0.72 32.65
C LYS A 239 -41.27 -1.95 32.27
N ARG A 240 -41.05 -2.18 30.98
CA ARG A 240 -40.23 -3.28 30.45
C ARG A 240 -38.81 -2.81 30.16
N ALA A 241 -37.82 -3.62 30.51
CA ALA A 241 -36.40 -3.32 30.32
C ALA A 241 -36.03 -3.13 28.84
N GLY A 242 -36.54 -4.00 27.95
CA GLY A 242 -36.31 -3.93 26.50
C GLY A 242 -36.77 -2.62 25.82
N ASP A 243 -37.65 -1.86 26.48
CA ASP A 243 -38.18 -0.60 25.96
C ASP A 243 -37.38 0.62 26.47
N GLN A 244 -36.34 0.42 27.30
CA GLN A 244 -35.57 1.51 27.90
C GLN A 244 -34.43 2.00 26.99
N ASN A 245 -34.11 3.29 27.07
CA ASN A 245 -33.07 3.93 26.23
C ASN A 245 -31.65 3.36 26.42
N TRP A 246 -31.36 2.82 27.61
CA TRP A 246 -30.09 2.17 27.94
C TRP A 246 -30.01 0.74 27.40
N PHE A 247 -31.13 0.11 27.04
CA PHE A 247 -31.19 -1.23 26.43
C PHE A 247 -30.84 -1.14 24.95
N ARG A 248 -29.53 -1.07 24.64
CA ARG A 248 -29.02 -0.99 23.27
C ARG A 248 -28.19 -2.22 22.92
N ARG A 249 -28.63 -2.97 21.90
CA ARG A 249 -27.88 -4.10 21.35
C ARG A 249 -26.65 -3.61 20.58
N PRO A 250 -25.44 -4.14 20.85
CA PRO A 250 -24.28 -3.90 20.00
C PRO A 250 -24.40 -4.65 18.66
N THR A 251 -23.41 -4.49 17.79
CA THR A 251 -23.27 -5.33 16.60
C THR A 251 -23.13 -6.81 16.99
N PRO A 252 -23.67 -7.74 16.20
CA PRO A 252 -23.56 -9.16 16.49
C PRO A 252 -22.10 -9.64 16.43
N PRO A 253 -21.75 -10.76 17.08
CA PRO A 253 -20.45 -11.41 16.94
C PRO A 253 -20.13 -11.69 15.46
N CYS A 254 -18.86 -11.55 15.08
CA CYS A 254 -18.41 -11.71 13.70
C CYS A 254 -18.33 -13.18 13.26
N GLY A 255 -18.06 -14.10 14.20
CA GLY A 255 -17.79 -15.50 13.95
C GLY A 255 -16.33 -15.73 13.56
N GLU A 256 -16.10 -16.46 12.47
CA GLU A 256 -14.74 -16.84 12.07
C GLU A 256 -13.94 -15.67 11.46
N LEU A 257 -12.72 -15.46 11.95
CA LEU A 257 -11.75 -14.50 11.43
C LEU A 257 -11.31 -14.84 10.00
N GLU A 258 -11.54 -13.89 9.09
CA GLU A 258 -11.14 -14.00 7.68
C GLU A 258 -10.17 -12.86 7.33
N ILE A 259 -8.97 -13.23 6.85
CA ILE A 259 -7.89 -12.31 6.49
C ILE A 259 -7.42 -12.71 5.09
N GLN A 260 -7.51 -11.80 4.11
CA GLN A 260 -7.04 -12.04 2.75
C GLN A 260 -5.86 -11.12 2.38
N PHE A 261 -6.12 -9.81 2.23
CA PHE A 261 -5.14 -8.81 1.77
C PHE A 261 -5.11 -7.52 2.60
N SER A 262 -5.82 -7.49 3.73
CA SER A 262 -5.72 -6.45 4.75
C SER A 262 -5.47 -7.09 6.11
N ILE A 263 -4.87 -6.34 7.04
CA ILE A 263 -4.74 -6.75 8.44
C ILE A 263 -6.10 -6.79 9.17
N LYS A 264 -7.15 -6.19 8.58
CA LYS A 264 -8.50 -6.17 9.14
C LYS A 264 -9.28 -7.42 8.71
N CYS A 265 -10.15 -7.90 9.60
CA CYS A 265 -11.08 -8.97 9.27
C CYS A 265 -12.02 -8.55 8.12
N GLU A 266 -12.20 -9.40 7.11
CA GLU A 266 -13.07 -9.10 5.95
C GLU A 266 -14.55 -8.91 6.33
N LYS A 267 -14.98 -9.57 7.42
CA LYS A 267 -16.39 -9.57 7.84
C LYS A 267 -16.74 -8.40 8.77
N CYS A 268 -15.89 -8.10 9.75
CA CYS A 268 -16.15 -7.04 10.74
C CYS A 268 -15.28 -5.79 10.56
N HIS A 269 -14.36 -5.79 9.59
CA HIS A 269 -13.45 -4.69 9.27
C HIS A 269 -12.61 -4.17 10.46
N THR A 270 -12.46 -5.01 11.49
CA THR A 270 -11.74 -4.70 12.71
C THR A 270 -10.33 -5.29 12.61
N GLY A 271 -9.31 -4.48 12.95
CA GLY A 271 -7.91 -4.91 13.06
C GLY A 271 -7.55 -5.43 14.46
N LEU A 272 -6.36 -6.03 14.60
CA LEU A 272 -5.92 -6.63 15.86
C LEU A 272 -5.95 -5.65 17.03
N ASN A 273 -5.37 -4.46 16.86
CA ASN A 273 -5.36 -3.44 17.90
C ASN A 273 -6.75 -2.92 18.26
N GLU A 274 -7.60 -2.71 17.24
CA GLU A 274 -8.99 -2.27 17.44
C GLU A 274 -9.77 -3.33 18.24
N ALA A 275 -9.59 -4.61 17.92
CA ALA A 275 -10.22 -5.71 18.66
C ALA A 275 -9.80 -5.76 20.13
N ARG A 276 -8.52 -5.51 20.44
CA ARG A 276 -8.04 -5.42 21.83
C ARG A 276 -8.72 -4.30 22.62
N LEU A 277 -8.91 -3.13 22.00
CA LEU A 277 -9.62 -2.02 22.63
C LEU A 277 -11.08 -2.37 22.86
N TYR A 278 -11.73 -3.00 21.89
CA TYR A 278 -13.12 -3.41 22.00
C TYR A 278 -13.37 -4.45 23.09
N ILE A 279 -12.45 -5.38 23.35
CA ILE A 279 -12.57 -6.33 24.47
C ILE A 279 -12.77 -5.58 25.80
N THR A 280 -11.93 -4.57 26.05
CA THR A 280 -12.02 -3.77 27.28
C THR A 280 -13.30 -2.94 27.30
N GLU A 281 -13.67 -2.34 26.17
CA GLU A 281 -14.90 -1.56 26.03
C GLU A 281 -16.15 -2.41 26.29
N PHE A 282 -16.21 -3.61 25.74
CA PHE A 282 -17.36 -4.52 25.88
C PHE A 282 -17.48 -5.08 27.29
N SER A 283 -16.36 -5.40 27.94
CA SER A 283 -16.36 -5.75 29.38
C SER A 283 -16.99 -4.64 30.22
N ASN A 284 -16.50 -3.40 30.06
CA ASN A 284 -17.01 -2.24 30.80
C ASN A 284 -18.48 -1.94 30.45
N ARG A 285 -18.87 -2.15 29.19
CA ARG A 285 -20.25 -1.96 28.74
C ARG A 285 -21.20 -2.97 29.39
N LEU A 286 -20.79 -4.23 29.52
CA LEU A 286 -21.60 -5.25 30.19
C LEU A 286 -21.83 -4.88 31.67
N GLU A 287 -20.80 -4.41 32.37
CA GLU A 287 -20.93 -3.96 33.77
C GLU A 287 -21.90 -2.78 33.88
N LYS A 288 -21.72 -1.73 33.06
CA LYS A 288 -22.65 -0.58 33.05
C LYS A 288 -24.09 -0.96 32.71
N LEU A 289 -24.27 -1.95 31.84
CA LEU A 289 -25.58 -2.47 31.47
C LEU A 289 -26.25 -3.17 32.66
N LYS A 290 -25.48 -3.97 33.42
CA LYS A 290 -25.95 -4.59 34.67
C LYS A 290 -26.33 -3.54 35.71
N ASP A 291 -25.49 -2.54 35.93
CA ASP A 291 -25.78 -1.45 36.87
C ASP A 291 -27.05 -0.68 36.48
N SER A 292 -27.23 -0.43 35.17
CA SER A 292 -28.42 0.24 34.64
C SER A 292 -29.68 -0.58 34.87
N PHE A 293 -29.60 -1.90 34.67
CA PHE A 293 -30.71 -2.81 34.94
C PHE A 293 -31.03 -2.88 36.44
N ASP A 294 -30.02 -3.01 37.31
CA ASP A 294 -30.22 -3.03 38.76
C ASP A 294 -30.80 -1.72 39.28
N SER A 295 -30.42 -0.58 38.70
CA SER A 295 -31.03 0.72 39.02
C SER A 295 -32.47 0.80 38.53
N PHE A 296 -32.75 0.27 37.33
CA PHE A 296 -34.09 0.23 36.75
C PHE A 296 -35.06 -0.64 37.57
N MET A 297 -34.59 -1.77 38.09
CA MET A 297 -35.39 -2.68 38.94
C MET A 297 -35.71 -2.06 40.30
N ARG A 298 -34.84 -1.19 40.81
CA ARG A 298 -35.04 -0.42 42.06
C ARG A 298 -35.82 0.88 41.87
N GLU A 299 -36.26 1.19 40.65
CA GLU A 299 -37.08 2.38 40.40
C GLU A 299 -38.42 2.23 41.15
N GLU A 300 -38.65 3.08 42.14
CA GLU A 300 -39.90 3.17 42.88
C GLU A 300 -40.78 4.28 42.31
N SER A 301 -42.09 4.18 42.57
CA SER A 301 -43.00 5.26 42.22
C SER A 301 -42.53 6.52 42.94
N PRO A 302 -42.48 7.70 42.29
CA PRO A 302 -42.23 8.92 43.02
C PRO A 302 -43.20 8.98 44.19
N LYS A 303 -42.68 9.03 45.41
CA LYS A 303 -43.51 9.25 46.60
C LYS A 303 -44.40 10.43 46.28
N LYS A 304 -45.72 10.25 46.35
CA LYS A 304 -46.66 11.36 46.24
C LYS A 304 -46.10 12.48 47.12
N PRO A 305 -45.84 13.68 46.57
CA PRO A 305 -45.49 14.79 47.44
C PRO A 305 -46.64 14.93 48.42
N ASP A 306 -46.31 14.88 49.70
CA ASP A 306 -47.25 15.31 50.73
C ASP A 306 -47.64 16.74 50.36
N ASP A 307 -48.94 17.04 50.40
CA ASP A 307 -49.60 18.18 49.75
C ASP A 307 -49.31 19.52 50.46
N ARG A 308 -48.08 19.73 50.92
CA ARG A 308 -47.63 20.88 51.72
C ARG A 308 -46.21 21.35 51.37
N THR A 309 -45.91 21.48 50.09
CA THR A 309 -45.14 22.61 49.54
C THR A 309 -45.10 22.50 48.02
N LYS A 310 -46.00 23.20 47.33
CA LYS A 310 -45.66 23.72 46.00
C LYS A 310 -44.63 24.82 46.21
N GLU A 311 -43.35 24.45 46.28
CA GLU A 311 -42.31 25.38 45.87
C GLU A 311 -42.30 25.34 44.34
N GLU A 312 -42.85 26.40 43.73
CA GLU A 312 -42.56 26.71 42.33
C GLU A 312 -41.04 26.65 42.16
N LYS A 313 -40.54 25.80 41.26
CA LYS A 313 -39.14 25.85 40.84
C LYS A 313 -38.93 27.20 40.15
N GLN A 314 -38.55 28.21 40.92
CA GLN A 314 -38.10 29.48 40.34
C GLN A 314 -36.81 29.22 39.58
N PRO A 315 -36.69 29.65 38.31
CA PRO A 315 -35.44 29.57 37.58
C PRO A 315 -34.37 30.34 38.36
N ARG A 316 -33.21 29.72 38.57
CA ARG A 316 -32.09 30.43 39.21
C ARG A 316 -31.54 31.43 38.21
N ARG A 317 -31.68 32.71 38.53
CA ARG A 317 -31.12 33.81 37.74
C ARG A 317 -29.63 33.95 37.97
N LEU A 318 -28.87 34.00 36.89
CA LEU A 318 -27.45 34.31 36.91
C LEU A 318 -27.24 35.69 36.30
N THR A 319 -26.79 36.65 37.10
CA THR A 319 -26.44 37.98 36.62
C THR A 319 -24.99 37.98 36.13
N LEU A 320 -24.79 38.31 34.86
CA LEU A 320 -23.49 38.27 34.17
C LEU A 320 -23.07 39.68 33.76
N LYS A 321 -21.78 40.02 33.88
CA LYS A 321 -21.25 41.29 33.38
C LYS A 321 -21.38 41.38 31.86
N ARG A 322 -21.68 42.57 31.34
CA ARG A 322 -21.83 42.83 29.89
C ARG A 322 -20.62 42.46 29.03
N LYS A 323 -19.40 42.49 29.60
CA LYS A 323 -18.18 41.97 28.98
C LYS A 323 -17.43 41.09 29.97
N LEU A 324 -17.23 39.84 29.57
CA LEU A 324 -16.50 38.84 30.34
C LEU A 324 -15.77 37.88 29.42
N THR A 325 -14.63 37.38 29.89
CA THR A 325 -13.81 36.41 29.16
C THR A 325 -14.37 35.00 29.34
N TYR A 326 -14.07 34.09 28.39
CA TYR A 326 -14.53 32.70 28.46
C TYR A 326 -14.16 31.99 29.78
N ARG A 327 -12.99 32.31 30.33
CA ARG A 327 -12.52 31.74 31.60
C ARG A 327 -13.34 32.22 32.80
N GLU A 328 -13.82 33.46 32.77
CA GLU A 328 -14.69 34.02 33.81
C GLU A 328 -16.10 33.43 33.71
N LEU A 329 -16.63 33.28 32.50
CA LEU A 329 -17.91 32.61 32.26
C LEU A 329 -17.88 31.16 32.79
N LYS A 330 -16.82 30.41 32.47
CA LYS A 330 -16.68 29.02 32.92
C LYS A 330 -16.64 28.92 34.45
N ARG A 331 -15.96 29.86 35.12
CA ARG A 331 -15.91 29.90 36.59
C ARG A 331 -17.27 30.21 37.22
N GLU A 332 -18.05 31.13 36.64
CA GLU A 332 -19.39 31.42 37.17
C GLU A 332 -20.35 30.24 36.97
N LEU A 333 -20.22 29.51 35.86
CA LEU A 333 -20.99 28.29 35.61
C LEU A 333 -20.56 27.13 36.53
N GLU A 334 -19.26 26.93 36.76
CA GLU A 334 -18.74 25.87 37.64
C GLU A 334 -19.10 26.08 39.13
N LYS A 335 -19.39 27.32 39.56
CA LYS A 335 -19.92 27.59 40.91
C LYS A 335 -21.37 27.12 41.10
N LEU A 336 -22.11 26.96 40.00
CA LEU A 336 -23.46 26.47 40.04
C LEU A 336 -23.39 24.94 40.07
N SER A 337 -23.35 24.36 41.26
CA SER A 337 -23.54 22.91 41.41
C SER A 337 -25.00 22.57 41.12
N VAL A 338 -25.36 22.40 39.84
CA VAL A 338 -26.71 22.10 39.36
C VAL A 338 -26.75 20.86 38.46
N SER A 339 -27.88 20.15 38.44
CA SER A 339 -28.11 18.98 37.57
C SER A 339 -28.33 19.42 36.12
N GLU A 340 -28.09 18.51 35.18
CA GLU A 340 -28.21 18.77 33.72
C GLU A 340 -29.60 19.29 33.29
N ASP A 341 -30.63 19.05 34.09
CA ASP A 341 -32.03 19.44 33.81
C ASP A 341 -32.44 20.82 34.39
N THR A 342 -31.49 21.63 34.85
CA THR A 342 -31.79 22.93 35.50
C THR A 342 -31.91 24.06 34.48
N GLU A 343 -33.07 24.71 34.39
CA GLU A 343 -33.26 25.93 33.60
C GLU A 343 -32.59 27.14 34.27
N LEU A 344 -31.72 27.83 33.54
CA LEU A 344 -31.01 29.03 33.97
C LEU A 344 -31.50 30.25 33.17
N GLU A 345 -31.98 31.28 33.86
CA GLU A 345 -32.19 32.60 33.25
C GLU A 345 -30.90 33.42 33.39
N LEU A 346 -30.36 33.89 32.25
CA LEU A 346 -29.18 34.75 32.22
C LEU A 346 -29.61 36.22 32.09
N GLU A 347 -29.28 37.03 33.07
CA GLU A 347 -29.53 38.48 33.06
C GLU A 347 -28.19 39.20 32.93
N LEU A 348 -28.06 40.13 31.98
CA LEU A 348 -26.83 40.91 31.82
C LEU A 348 -26.93 42.19 32.68
N GLU A 349 -25.89 42.50 33.43
CA GLU A 349 -25.77 43.82 34.08
C GLU A 349 -25.66 44.91 33.00
N ASP A 350 -26.39 46.02 33.16
CA ASP A 350 -26.45 47.15 32.21
C ASP A 350 -25.07 47.77 31.85
#